data_AF-A0A8T5U5N1-F1
#
_entry.id   AF-A0A8T5U5N1-F1
#
_cell.length_a   1.000
_cell.length_b   1.000
_cell.length_c   1.000
_cell.angle_alpha   90.00
_cell.angle_beta   90.00
_cell.angle_gamma   90.00
#
_symmetry.space_group_name_H-M   'P 1'
#
loop_
_entity.id
_entity.type
_entity.pdbx_description
1 polymer ?
#
loop_
_entity_poly.entity_id
_entity_poly.type
_entity_poly.pdbx_seq_one_letter_code
_entity_poly.pdbx_strand_id
1 'polypeptide(L)'
;MDLIIFLKDGSQHKMIIDRLKASGINENNFFIENHKEGRLEIPLNSIDGFKIEAERTYLLHESTQTYLITAVGILSKHSTR
;
A
#
# COMPACT_ATOMS: atom_id res chain seq x y z
N MET A 1 -8.76 5.45 -6.44
CA MET A 1 -7.52 5.89 -5.76
C MET A 1 -6.62 4.70 -5.73
N ASP A 2 -5.37 4.87 -6.12
CA ASP A 2 -4.43 3.77 -6.29
C ASP A 2 -3.20 3.99 -5.42
N LEU A 3 -2.75 2.92 -4.78
CA LEU A 3 -1.45 2.83 -4.13
C LEU A 3 -0.46 2.28 -5.15
N ILE A 4 0.60 3.04 -5.43
CA ILE A 4 1.70 2.62 -6.27
C ILE A 4 2.93 2.50 -5.38
N ILE A 5 3.59 1.34 -5.40
CA ILE A 5 4.80 1.05 -4.62
C ILE A 5 5.94 0.83 -5.62
N PHE A 6 7.00 1.61 -5.47
CA PHE A 6 8.21 1.54 -6.28
C PHE A 6 9.24 0.67 -5.57
N LEU A 7 9.85 -0.25 -6.31
CA LEU A 7 10.88 -1.15 -5.80
C LEU A 7 12.27 -0.71 -6.29
N LYS A 8 13.31 -1.08 -5.54
CA LYS A 8 14.72 -0.75 -5.82
C LYS A 8 15.25 -1.37 -7.11
N ASP A 9 14.59 -2.40 -7.63
CA ASP A 9 14.91 -3.01 -8.92
C ASP A 9 14.28 -2.25 -10.11
N GLY A 10 13.58 -1.15 -9.84
CA GLY A 10 12.90 -0.32 -10.83
C GLY A 10 11.50 -0.80 -11.20
N SER A 11 11.04 -1.93 -10.66
CA SER A 11 9.67 -2.40 -10.85
C SER A 11 8.67 -1.65 -9.96
N GLN A 12 7.39 -1.75 -10.30
CA GLN A 12 6.31 -1.13 -9.54
C GLN A 12 5.14 -2.09 -9.34
N HIS A 13 4.51 -2.00 -8.17
CA HIS A 13 3.25 -2.66 -7.88
C HIS A 13 2.16 -1.62 -7.67
N LYS A 14 1.00 -1.87 -8.27
CA LYS A 14 -0.18 -1.02 -8.15
C LYS A 14 -1.29 -1.82 -7.47
N MET A 15 -1.97 -1.19 -6.52
CA MET A 15 -3.19 -1.74 -5.90
C MET A 15 -4.27 -0.66 -5.82
N ILE A 16 -5.51 -1.06 -6.11
CA ILE A 16 -6.67 -0.19 -5.96
C ILE A 16 -6.99 -0.03 -4.47
N ILE A 17 -7.04 1.22 -4.00
CA ILE A 17 -7.51 1.57 -2.65
C ILE A 17 -9.04 1.65 -2.68
N ASP A 18 -9.68 0.49 -2.70
CA ASP A 18 -11.12 0.31 -2.59
C ASP A 18 -11.41 -0.93 -1.75
N ARG A 19 -12.31 -0.81 -0.77
CA ARG A 19 -12.66 -1.88 0.18
C ARG A 19 -11.42 -2.63 0.69
N LEU A 20 -10.47 -1.90 1.28
CA LEU A 20 -9.32 -2.53 1.93
C LEU A 20 -9.81 -3.38 3.11
N LYS A 21 -9.20 -4.56 3.27
CA LYS A 21 -9.50 -5.50 4.36
C LYS A 21 -8.43 -5.50 5.45
N ALA A 22 -7.18 -5.34 5.04
CA ALA A 22 -6.04 -5.44 5.93
C ALA A 22 -4.81 -4.78 5.30
N SER A 23 -3.91 -4.33 6.15
CA SER A 23 -2.54 -3.97 5.79
C SER A 23 -1.65 -4.17 7.00
N GLY A 24 -0.37 -4.43 6.78
CA GLY A 24 0.54 -4.69 7.89
C GLY A 24 1.90 -5.19 7.45
N ILE A 25 2.63 -5.73 8.42
CA ILE A 25 3.87 -6.45 8.22
C ILE A 25 3.61 -7.92 8.56
N ASN A 26 4.01 -8.80 7.66
CA ASN A 26 4.08 -10.23 7.91
C ASN A 26 5.53 -10.66 7.73
N GLU A 27 6.18 -11.12 8.81
CA GLU A 27 7.61 -11.39 8.84
C GLU A 27 8.43 -10.18 8.34
N ASN A 28 9.06 -10.28 7.16
CA ASN A 28 9.83 -9.22 6.53
C ASN A 28 9.15 -8.62 5.29
N ASN A 29 7.86 -8.88 5.09
CA ASN A 29 7.08 -8.38 3.96
C ASN A 29 6.05 -7.36 4.45
N PHE A 30 5.96 -6.24 3.74
CA PHE A 30 4.76 -5.41 3.73
C PHE A 30 3.64 -6.17 3.03
N PHE A 31 2.41 -6.11 3.57
CA PHE A 31 1.24 -6.58 2.86
C PHE A 31 0.10 -5.57 2.88
N ILE A 32 -0.73 -5.63 1.84
CA ILE A 32 -2.00 -4.93 1.74
C ILE A 32 -3.00 -5.83 1.01
N GLU A 33 -4.24 -5.88 1.49
CA GLU A 33 -5.28 -6.75 0.96
C GLU A 33 -6.55 -5.96 0.67
N ASN A 34 -7.14 -6.21 -0.50
CA ASN A 34 -8.47 -5.71 -0.86
C ASN A 34 -9.37 -6.84 -1.37
N HIS A 35 -10.68 -6.57 -1.46
CA HIS A 35 -11.66 -7.58 -1.90
C HIS A 35 -11.56 -7.97 -3.38
N LYS A 36 -10.94 -7.16 -4.24
CA LYS A 36 -10.99 -7.30 -5.71
C LYS A 36 -9.76 -8.03 -6.25
N GLU A 37 -8.60 -7.66 -5.76
CA GLU A 37 -7.28 -8.08 -6.23
C GLU A 37 -6.61 -9.07 -5.26
N GLY A 38 -7.17 -9.23 -4.06
CA GLY A 38 -6.62 -10.11 -3.03
C GLY A 38 -5.46 -9.44 -2.29
N ARG A 39 -4.47 -10.24 -1.88
CA ARG A 39 -3.34 -9.81 -1.05
C ARG A 39 -2.10 -9.59 -1.91
N LEU A 40 -1.54 -8.39 -1.80
CA LEU A 40 -0.22 -8.04 -2.32
C LEU A 40 0.79 -8.14 -1.18
N GLU A 41 1.92 -8.82 -1.41
CA GLU A 41 3.05 -8.86 -0.49
C GLU A 41 4.34 -8.37 -1.17
N ILE A 42 5.11 -7.57 -0.46
CA ILE A 42 6.35 -6.97 -0.95
C ILE A 42 7.42 -7.03 0.16
N PRO A 43 8.63 -7.55 -0.11
CA PRO A 43 9.73 -7.50 0.85
C PRO A 43 10.05 -6.06 1.30
N LEU A 44 10.13 -5.82 2.61
CA LEU A 44 10.36 -4.48 3.16
C LEU A 44 11.68 -3.86 2.68
N ASN A 45 12.71 -4.70 2.46
CA ASN A 45 14.01 -4.25 2.00
C ASN A 45 14.06 -3.88 0.51
N SER A 46 13.07 -4.31 -0.29
CA SER A 46 12.98 -4.00 -1.72
C SER A 46 12.21 -2.71 -2.00
N ILE A 47 11.47 -2.18 -1.02
CA ILE A 47 10.72 -0.93 -1.16
C ILE A 47 11.69 0.24 -1.33
N ASP A 48 11.48 1.01 -2.39
CA ASP A 48 12.18 2.26 -2.65
C ASP A 48 11.29 3.45 -2.27
N GLY A 49 10.05 3.46 -2.74
CA GLY A 49 9.12 4.57 -2.51
C GLY A 49 7.66 4.15 -2.68
N PHE A 50 6.74 5.11 -2.46
CA PHE A 50 5.34 4.92 -2.79
C PHE A 50 4.67 6.24 -3.18
N LYS A 51 3.55 6.13 -3.90
CA LYS A 51 2.69 7.25 -4.27
C LYS A 51 1.24 6.82 -4.13
N ILE A 52 0.39 7.76 -3.70
CA ILE A 52 -1.07 7.60 -3.76
C ILE A 52 -1.58 8.50 -4.89
N GLU A 53 -2.23 7.89 -5.88
CA GLU A 53 -2.89 8.61 -6.97
C GLU A 53 -4.40 8.63 -6.75
N ALA A 54 -4.97 9.83 -6.67
CA ALA A 54 -6.41 10.04 -6.56
C ALA A 54 -6.88 11.01 -7.63
N GLU A 55 -7.74 10.54 -8.55
CA GLU A 55 -8.34 11.40 -9.58
C GLU A 55 -9.41 12.36 -9.03
N ARG A 56 -9.97 12.08 -7.84
CA ARG A 56 -10.95 12.92 -7.12
C ARG A 56 -10.80 12.74 -5.62
N THR A 57 -11.32 13.69 -4.84
CA THR A 57 -11.44 13.59 -3.38
C THR A 57 -12.51 12.53 -3.05
N TYR A 58 -12.09 11.31 -2.72
CA TYR A 58 -13.01 10.23 -2.34
C TYR A 58 -13.11 10.14 -0.82
N LEU A 59 -14.35 10.13 -0.31
CA LEU A 59 -14.62 9.75 1.08
C LEU A 59 -14.49 8.23 1.19
N LEU A 60 -13.37 7.77 1.76
CA LEU A 60 -13.18 6.37 2.10
C LEU A 60 -14.03 6.00 3.31
N HIS A 61 -14.53 4.76 3.34
CA HIS A 61 -15.09 4.17 4.55
C HIS A 61 -14.04 4.12 5.66
N GLU A 62 -14.44 4.28 6.93
CA GLU A 62 -13.53 4.39 8.08
C GLU A 62 -12.56 3.20 8.21
N SER A 63 -13.06 1.99 7.96
CA SER A 63 -12.21 0.78 7.92
C SER A 63 -11.14 0.87 6.84
N THR A 64 -11.50 1.28 5.62
CA THR A 64 -10.56 1.49 4.52
C THR A 64 -9.53 2.56 4.87
N GLN A 65 -9.94 3.64 5.55
CA GLN A 65 -9.02 4.67 6.02
C GLN A 65 -8.00 4.10 7.03
N THR A 66 -8.47 3.30 7.99
CA THR A 66 -7.60 2.68 9.00
C THR A 66 -6.51 1.82 8.35
N TYR A 67 -6.88 0.94 7.41
CA TYR A 67 -5.91 0.11 6.70
C TYR A 67 -4.99 0.94 5.80
N LEU A 68 -5.50 1.99 5.17
CA LEU A 68 -4.66 2.87 4.36
C LEU A 68 -3.64 3.63 5.22
N ILE A 69 -4.04 4.17 6.36
CA ILE A 69 -3.16 4.89 7.29
C ILE A 69 -2.05 3.96 7.78
N THR A 70 -2.38 2.73 8.16
CA THR A 70 -1.40 1.71 8.53
C THR A 70 -0.42 1.42 7.40
N ALA A 71 -0.92 1.22 6.17
CA ALA A 71 -0.08 0.97 5.01
C ALA A 71 0.88 2.14 4.73
N VAL A 72 0.36 3.38 4.72
CA VAL A 72 1.15 4.60 4.55
C VAL A 72 2.20 4.74 5.64
N GLY A 73 1.86 4.45 6.89
CA GLY A 73 2.79 4.52 8.02
C GLY A 73 3.94 3.52 7.91
N ILE A 74 3.68 2.31 7.42
CA ILE A 74 4.72 1.30 7.17
C ILE A 74 5.58 1.74 5.98
N LEU A 75 4.97 2.06 4.85
CA LEU A 75 5.71 2.45 3.64
C LEU A 75 6.60 3.67 3.90
N SER A 76 6.09 4.68 4.61
CA SER A 76 6.87 5.89 4.95
C SER A 76 8.10 5.61 5.81
N LYS A 77 8.12 4.52 6.59
CA LYS A 77 9.30 4.11 7.38
C LYS A 77 10.34 3.34 6.57
N HIS A 78 9.91 2.66 5.51
CA HIS A 78 10.76 1.76 4.73
C HIS A 78 11.15 2.32 3.36
N SER A 79 10.49 3.38 2.91
CA SER A 79 10.91 4.13 1.72
C SER A 79 12.24 4.85 1.96
N THR A 80 13.15 4.68 1.02
CA THR A 80 14.34 5.51 0.89
C THR A 80 13.89 6.84 0.26
N ARG A 81 14.05 7.94 1.00
CA ARG A 81 13.67 9.29 0.55
C ARG A 81 14.31 9.66 -0.79
#